data_AF-A0A821BM65-F1
#
_entry.id   AF-A0A821BM65-F1
#
_cell.length_a   1.000
_cell.length_b   1.000
_cell.length_c   1.000
_cell.angle_alpha   90.00
_cell.angle_beta   90.00
_cell.angle_gamma   90.00
#
_symmetry.space_group_name_H-M   'P 1'
#
loop_
_entity.id
_entity.type
_entity.pdbx_description
1 polymer ?
#
loop_
_entity_poly.entity_id
_entity_poly.type
_entity_poly.pdbx_seq_one_letter_code
_entity_poly.pdbx_strand_id
1 'polypeptide(L)'
;MCSMVALLSCLVVSISLTSRDPNIDLHTWNTTEFELPSRSKSIIAHFNNRSSNIFIIDTLCLVWTIVETILRILSTPSLHNYLTKLGLFDKSTLGVVFHFIYIYIIGTGTKPRRCKQNSIQTNDMFSCITFNRRVMIINLLRKVRLVRYIRPLKYFVLSLIASKREVIRLVVLILFIIAFLAPLIFIIESFYIYECSSSTHVPNTRCIRTISDAFYYLILIISTVGYGDVYPMSHLARFIAMLASPLSIMILSIPLSSIYSKYISLREIYQMQLVMPENVRYLIYDDKKCAKRDHKLQKNEIIDVTEQIHRNLKRLRIN
;
A
#
# COMPACT_ATOMS: atom_id res chain seq x y z
N MET A 1 -12.56 1.79 30.15
CA MET A 1 -11.48 0.78 30.04
C MET A 1 -10.91 0.64 28.64
N CYS A 2 -11.70 0.38 27.58
CA CYS A 2 -11.17 0.21 26.20
C CYS A 2 -10.33 1.39 25.66
N SER A 3 -10.64 2.64 26.03
CA SER A 3 -9.89 3.81 25.55
C SER A 3 -8.51 3.96 26.20
N MET A 4 -8.32 3.53 27.45
CA MET A 4 -7.00 3.59 28.11
C MET A 4 -6.06 2.48 27.61
N VAL A 5 -6.59 1.28 27.38
CA VAL A 5 -5.83 0.16 26.81
C VAL A 5 -5.40 0.46 25.36
N ALA A 6 -6.24 1.15 24.60
CA ALA A 6 -5.91 1.67 23.26
C ALA A 6 -4.76 2.70 23.28
N LEU A 7 -4.76 3.61 24.26
CA LEU A 7 -3.69 4.62 24.40
C LEU A 7 -2.37 3.99 24.83
N LEU A 8 -2.41 3.03 25.76
CA LEU A 8 -1.22 2.28 26.19
C LEU A 8 -0.63 1.44 25.05
N SER A 9 -1.46 0.75 24.26
CA SER A 9 -0.98 0.03 23.08
C SER A 9 -0.41 0.98 22.01
N CYS A 10 -0.97 2.16 21.80
CA CYS A 10 -0.40 3.17 20.90
C CYS A 10 0.95 3.70 21.39
N LEU A 11 1.09 3.98 22.69
CA LEU A 11 2.34 4.43 23.30
C LEU A 11 3.44 3.39 23.12
N VAL A 12 3.16 2.12 23.42
CA VAL A 12 4.13 1.02 23.28
C VAL A 12 4.60 0.87 21.82
N VAL A 13 3.69 0.95 20.84
CA VAL A 13 4.07 0.86 19.43
C VAL A 13 4.84 2.10 18.96
N SER A 14 4.50 3.28 19.47
CA SER A 14 5.20 4.53 19.15
C SER A 14 6.63 4.52 19.71
N ILE A 15 6.85 3.99 20.91
CA ILE A 15 8.17 3.77 21.51
C ILE A 15 8.99 2.76 20.68
N SER A 16 8.37 1.67 20.21
CA SER A 16 9.00 0.71 19.27
C SER A 16 9.29 1.31 17.88
N LEU A 17 8.59 2.38 17.48
CA LEU A 17 8.88 3.11 16.23
C LEU A 17 10.03 4.11 16.41
N THR A 18 10.04 4.89 17.49
CA THR A 18 11.06 5.91 17.75
C THR A 18 12.42 5.32 18.11
N SER A 19 12.46 4.12 18.71
CA SER A 19 13.73 3.40 18.95
C SER A 19 14.40 2.88 17.67
N ARG A 20 13.70 2.92 16.53
CA ARG A 20 14.14 2.42 15.23
C ARG A 20 14.57 3.60 14.35
N ASP A 21 15.84 3.97 14.40
CA ASP A 21 16.40 5.04 13.55
C ASP A 21 16.34 4.67 12.07
N PRO A 22 15.70 5.47 11.20
CA PRO A 22 15.63 5.22 9.77
C PRO A 22 16.91 5.60 9.00
N ASN A 23 17.79 6.43 9.57
CA ASN A 23 18.94 7.01 8.86
C ASN A 23 20.12 6.03 8.65
N ILE A 24 20.16 4.91 9.38
CA ILE A 24 21.29 3.97 9.31
C ILE A 24 21.09 2.91 8.21
N ASP A 25 19.83 2.53 7.92
CA ASP A 25 19.56 1.57 6.86
C ASP A 25 20.03 2.11 5.49
N LEU A 26 19.82 3.40 5.21
CA LEU A 26 20.21 4.01 3.92
C LEU A 26 21.73 4.00 3.66
N HIS A 27 22.56 4.22 4.69
CA HIS A 27 24.03 4.25 4.53
C HIS A 27 24.64 2.87 4.27
N THR A 28 23.97 1.79 4.64
CA THR A 28 24.48 0.42 4.47
C THR A 28 24.31 -0.16 3.07
N TRP A 29 23.40 0.38 2.25
CA TRP A 29 23.19 -0.12 0.88
C TRP A 29 24.24 0.38 -0.12
N ASN A 30 25.04 1.38 0.25
CA ASN A 30 26.01 2.01 -0.65
C ASN A 30 27.45 1.49 -0.47
N THR A 31 27.68 0.58 0.48
CA THR A 31 29.01 0.01 0.75
C THR A 31 29.06 -1.47 0.33
N THR A 32 29.12 -1.71 -0.97
CA THR A 32 29.42 -3.03 -1.55
C THR A 32 30.89 -3.22 -1.91
N GLU A 33 31.81 -2.42 -1.35
CA GLU A 33 33.25 -2.66 -1.47
C GLU A 33 33.84 -3.09 -0.13
N PHE A 34 34.41 -4.30 -0.16
CA PHE A 34 34.82 -5.10 0.99
C PHE A 34 36.33 -5.03 1.15
N GLU A 35 36.80 -4.24 2.12
CA GLU A 35 38.00 -4.52 2.93
C GLU A 35 37.70 -4.10 4.38
N LEU A 36 37.81 -5.04 5.33
CA LEU A 36 37.39 -4.86 6.73
C LEU A 36 38.61 -4.54 7.63
N PRO A 37 38.76 -3.31 8.16
CA PRO A 37 39.72 -3.03 9.22
C PRO A 37 39.13 -3.31 10.61
N SER A 38 40.00 -3.34 11.62
CA SER A 38 39.80 -3.60 13.06
C SER A 38 38.64 -2.83 13.74
N ARG A 39 38.08 -1.82 13.05
CA ARG A 39 36.91 -1.02 13.43
C ARG A 39 35.58 -1.80 13.32
N SER A 40 35.57 -2.97 12.68
CA SER A 40 34.39 -3.82 12.51
C SER A 40 33.89 -4.44 13.82
N LYS A 41 34.77 -4.71 14.80
CA LYS A 41 34.38 -5.35 16.07
C LYS A 41 33.49 -4.46 16.94
N SER A 42 33.73 -3.15 16.98
CA SER A 42 32.88 -2.21 17.72
C SER A 42 31.54 -1.97 17.03
N ILE A 43 31.51 -1.95 15.70
CA ILE A 43 30.27 -1.86 14.91
C ILE A 43 29.42 -3.12 15.11
N ILE A 44 30.02 -4.31 15.04
CA ILE A 44 29.32 -5.58 15.28
C ILE A 44 28.81 -5.66 16.73
N ALA A 45 29.60 -5.25 17.74
CA ALA A 45 29.15 -5.22 19.13
C ALA A 45 28.00 -4.23 19.35
N HIS A 46 28.06 -3.05 18.72
CA HIS A 46 27.00 -2.06 18.77
C HIS A 46 25.71 -2.54 18.07
N PHE A 47 25.83 -3.23 16.94
CA PHE A 47 24.71 -3.88 16.26
C PHE A 47 24.10 -5.01 17.11
N ASN A 48 24.93 -5.82 17.79
CA ASN A 48 24.46 -6.93 18.62
C ASN A 48 23.74 -6.43 19.89
N ASN A 49 24.21 -5.33 20.49
CA ASN A 49 23.57 -4.71 21.65
C ASN A 49 22.27 -3.95 21.25
N ARG A 50 22.23 -3.37 20.04
CA ARG A 50 21.02 -2.71 19.53
C ARG A 50 19.96 -3.73 19.10
N SER A 51 20.35 -4.86 18.51
CA SER A 51 19.43 -5.95 18.16
C SER A 51 18.83 -6.62 19.41
N SER A 52 19.60 -6.78 20.49
CA SER A 52 19.07 -7.28 21.77
C SER A 52 18.05 -6.32 22.39
N ASN A 53 18.30 -5.00 22.36
CA ASN A 53 17.36 -4.02 22.89
C ASN A 53 16.05 -3.96 22.09
N ILE A 54 16.13 -4.03 20.77
CA ILE A 54 14.95 -4.08 19.89
C ILE A 54 14.15 -5.38 20.11
N PHE A 55 14.85 -6.51 20.31
CA PHE A 55 14.21 -7.79 20.62
C PHE A 55 13.48 -7.78 21.97
N ILE A 56 14.08 -7.15 22.99
CA ILE A 56 13.44 -6.99 24.32
C ILE A 56 12.18 -6.14 24.21
N ILE A 57 12.25 -4.99 23.53
CA ILE A 57 11.10 -4.09 23.33
C ILE A 57 9.98 -4.80 22.57
N ASP A 58 10.31 -5.51 21.50
CA ASP A 58 9.34 -6.29 20.73
C ASP A 58 8.71 -7.39 21.60
N THR A 59 9.50 -8.09 22.43
CA THR A 59 8.99 -9.14 23.35
C THR A 59 8.06 -8.57 24.43
N LEU A 60 8.38 -7.42 25.01
CA LEU A 60 7.52 -6.76 26.00
C LEU A 60 6.19 -6.31 25.37
N CYS A 61 6.21 -5.77 24.14
CA CYS A 61 5.01 -5.43 23.39
C CYS A 61 4.12 -6.65 23.13
N LEU A 62 4.72 -7.84 23.01
CA LEU A 62 4.01 -9.09 22.78
C LEU A 62 3.33 -9.59 24.04
N VAL A 63 4.04 -9.59 25.16
CA VAL A 63 3.46 -9.91 26.48
C VAL A 63 2.25 -9.02 26.75
N TRP A 64 2.36 -7.71 26.49
CA TRP A 64 1.25 -6.78 26.61
C TRP A 64 0.05 -7.14 25.72
N THR A 65 0.30 -7.52 24.46
CA THR A 65 -0.76 -7.91 23.52
C THR A 65 -1.48 -9.20 23.94
N ILE A 66 -0.74 -10.15 24.51
CA ILE A 66 -1.29 -11.41 25.04
C ILE A 66 -2.18 -11.11 26.24
N VAL A 67 -1.70 -10.31 27.19
CA VAL A 67 -2.47 -9.88 28.37
C VAL A 67 -3.75 -9.16 27.96
N GLU A 68 -3.68 -8.22 27.02
CA GLU A 68 -4.85 -7.52 26.50
C GLU A 68 -5.89 -8.48 25.87
N THR A 69 -5.42 -9.51 25.15
CA THR A 69 -6.30 -10.50 24.53
C THR A 69 -7.00 -11.37 25.58
N ILE A 70 -6.24 -11.83 26.59
CA ILE A 70 -6.78 -12.62 27.70
C ILE A 70 -7.82 -11.82 28.47
N LEU A 71 -7.51 -10.57 28.82
CA LEU A 71 -8.44 -9.70 29.54
C LEU A 71 -9.75 -9.48 28.76
N ARG A 72 -9.69 -9.35 27.43
CA ARG A 72 -10.90 -9.25 26.59
C ARG A 72 -11.71 -10.53 26.57
N ILE A 73 -11.07 -11.70 26.46
CA ILE A 73 -11.77 -12.99 26.51
C ILE A 73 -12.47 -13.17 27.86
N LEU A 74 -11.78 -12.86 28.95
CA LEU A 74 -12.35 -12.92 30.31
C LEU A 74 -13.48 -11.92 30.54
N SER A 75 -13.39 -10.72 29.93
CA SER A 75 -14.43 -9.69 30.05
C SER A 75 -15.67 -9.97 29.19
N THR A 76 -15.65 -11.01 28.34
CA THR A 76 -16.78 -11.31 27.44
C THR A 76 -17.67 -12.40 28.06
N PRO A 77 -18.94 -12.12 28.39
CA PRO A 77 -19.77 -13.02 29.19
C PRO A 77 -20.25 -14.28 28.46
N SER A 78 -20.04 -14.43 27.14
CA SER A 78 -20.42 -15.64 26.39
C SER A 78 -19.46 -15.96 25.24
N LEU A 79 -18.66 -17.01 25.42
CA LEU A 79 -17.68 -17.50 24.44
C LEU A 79 -18.33 -17.87 23.10
N HIS A 80 -19.53 -18.47 23.13
CA HIS A 80 -20.25 -18.92 21.94
C HIS A 80 -20.71 -17.74 21.06
N ASN A 81 -21.26 -16.67 21.66
CA ASN A 81 -21.68 -15.46 20.92
C ASN A 81 -20.48 -14.64 20.45
N TYR A 82 -19.37 -14.70 21.18
CA TYR A 82 -18.10 -14.13 20.75
C TYR A 82 -17.56 -14.87 19.51
N LEU A 83 -17.50 -16.21 19.54
CA LEU A 83 -17.03 -17.08 18.46
C LEU A 83 -17.94 -17.08 17.21
N THR A 84 -19.25 -16.95 17.37
CA THR A 84 -20.18 -16.86 16.21
C THR A 84 -20.24 -15.47 15.59
N LYS A 85 -20.00 -14.38 16.35
CA LYS A 85 -19.69 -13.05 15.78
C LYS A 85 -18.29 -12.95 15.19
N LEU A 86 -17.44 -13.95 15.43
CA LEU A 86 -16.07 -14.10 14.93
C LEU A 86 -16.03 -14.55 13.45
N GLY A 87 -17.05 -14.21 12.68
CA GLY A 87 -17.03 -14.25 11.22
C GLY A 87 -15.87 -13.41 10.69
N LEU A 88 -14.76 -14.08 10.42
CA LEU A 88 -13.64 -13.72 9.55
C LEU A 88 -12.76 -12.49 9.86
N PHE A 89 -13.14 -11.50 10.66
CA PHE A 89 -12.27 -10.29 10.83
C PHE A 89 -12.41 -9.55 12.17
N ASP A 90 -12.46 -10.25 13.32
CA ASP A 90 -12.36 -9.49 14.58
C ASP A 90 -10.95 -8.89 14.77
N LYS A 91 -10.94 -7.63 15.20
CA LYS A 91 -9.82 -6.69 15.10
C LYS A 91 -8.61 -7.09 15.96
N SER A 92 -8.82 -7.85 17.03
CA SER A 92 -7.76 -8.34 17.94
C SER A 92 -7.15 -9.65 17.45
N THR A 93 -7.96 -10.61 17.03
CA THR A 93 -7.58 -12.00 16.73
C THR A 93 -6.57 -12.10 15.60
N LEU A 94 -6.72 -11.28 14.55
CA LEU A 94 -5.83 -11.33 13.38
C LEU A 94 -4.36 -11.07 13.74
N GLY A 95 -4.07 -10.11 14.62
CA GLY A 95 -2.67 -9.85 15.00
C GLY A 95 -2.12 -10.77 16.10
N VAL A 96 -3.00 -11.52 16.79
CA VAL A 96 -2.58 -12.65 17.63
C VAL A 96 -2.17 -13.81 16.73
N VAL A 97 -2.94 -14.10 15.68
CA VAL A 97 -2.60 -15.10 14.65
C VAL A 97 -1.28 -14.76 13.95
N PHE A 98 -1.09 -13.52 13.48
CA PHE A 98 0.21 -13.09 12.91
C PHE A 98 1.37 -13.20 13.90
N HIS A 99 1.10 -13.12 15.20
CA HIS A 99 2.12 -13.27 16.22
C HIS A 99 2.47 -14.74 16.52
N PHE A 100 1.48 -15.62 16.59
CA PHE A 100 1.72 -17.07 16.65
C PHE A 100 2.47 -17.55 15.41
N ILE A 101 2.17 -17.02 14.23
CA ILE A 101 2.94 -17.28 13.00
C ILE A 101 4.39 -16.79 13.16
N TYR A 102 4.64 -15.63 13.78
CA TYR A 102 6.00 -15.14 14.07
C TYR A 102 6.77 -16.04 15.03
N ILE A 103 6.16 -16.46 16.16
CA ILE A 103 6.78 -17.38 17.11
C ILE A 103 7.02 -18.73 16.46
N TYR A 104 6.07 -19.23 15.66
CA TYR A 104 6.21 -20.47 14.92
C TYR A 104 7.36 -20.40 13.90
N ILE A 105 7.50 -19.29 13.16
CA ILE A 105 8.61 -19.10 12.20
C ILE A 105 9.96 -19.03 12.93
N ILE A 106 10.04 -18.45 14.13
CA ILE A 106 11.27 -18.45 14.96
C ILE A 106 11.52 -19.80 15.63
N GLY A 107 10.46 -20.49 16.06
CA GLY A 107 10.54 -21.79 16.73
C GLY A 107 10.85 -22.94 15.78
N THR A 108 10.39 -22.86 14.52
CA THR A 108 10.70 -23.80 13.44
C THR A 108 11.93 -23.38 12.62
N GLY A 109 12.31 -22.10 12.68
CA GLY A 109 13.53 -21.57 12.07
C GLY A 109 14.69 -21.59 13.05
N THR A 110 15.42 -22.70 13.06
CA THR A 110 16.84 -22.83 13.45
C THR A 110 17.31 -21.89 14.57
N LYS A 111 17.57 -22.44 15.76
CA LYS A 111 18.34 -21.77 16.84
C LYS A 111 19.41 -20.86 16.23
N PRO A 112 19.59 -19.61 16.68
CA PRO A 112 20.67 -18.77 16.20
C PRO A 112 21.97 -19.52 16.48
N ARG A 113 22.51 -20.19 15.46
CA ARG A 113 23.82 -20.83 15.57
C ARG A 113 24.76 -19.66 15.75
N ARG A 114 25.28 -19.55 16.98
CA ARG A 114 26.37 -18.65 17.35
C ARG A 114 27.39 -18.75 16.21
N CYS A 115 27.46 -17.75 15.34
CA CYS A 115 28.42 -17.74 14.24
C CYS A 115 29.80 -17.76 14.88
N LYS A 116 30.41 -18.94 14.93
CA LYS A 116 31.81 -19.08 15.35
C LYS A 116 32.61 -18.41 14.24
N GLN A 117 33.43 -17.44 14.64
CA GLN A 117 34.01 -16.38 13.81
C GLN A 117 34.96 -16.84 12.69
N ASN A 118 35.10 -18.14 12.44
CA ASN A 118 36.18 -18.70 11.63
C ASN A 118 35.65 -19.59 10.50
N SER A 119 34.81 -19.03 9.62
CA SER A 119 34.63 -19.44 8.20
C SER A 119 33.31 -18.87 7.69
N ILE A 120 33.36 -17.70 7.07
CA ILE A 120 32.19 -17.09 6.43
C ILE A 120 31.97 -17.80 5.09
N GLN A 121 31.05 -18.77 5.04
CA GLN A 121 30.43 -19.18 3.78
C GLN A 121 29.28 -18.21 3.49
N THR A 122 29.33 -17.56 2.33
CA THR A 122 28.43 -16.48 1.87
C THR A 122 26.96 -16.89 1.82
N ASN A 123 26.66 -18.18 1.71
CA ASN A 123 25.31 -18.73 1.61
C ASN A 123 24.53 -18.70 2.94
N ASP A 124 25.23 -18.78 4.09
CA ASP A 124 24.61 -18.74 5.42
C ASP A 124 24.21 -17.31 5.82
N MET A 125 24.96 -16.31 5.35
CA MET A 125 24.68 -14.90 5.62
C MET A 125 23.42 -14.40 4.89
N PHE A 126 23.21 -14.84 3.64
CA PHE A 126 22.00 -14.52 2.89
C PHE A 126 20.75 -15.04 3.59
N SER A 127 20.76 -16.30 4.06
CA SER A 127 19.61 -16.92 4.75
C SER A 127 19.19 -16.15 6.02
N CYS A 128 20.15 -15.61 6.78
CA CYS A 128 19.86 -14.78 7.95
C CYS A 128 19.30 -13.39 7.59
N ILE A 129 19.75 -12.79 6.47
CA ILE A 129 19.26 -11.49 5.98
C ILE A 129 17.83 -11.60 5.42
N THR A 130 17.52 -12.64 4.63
CA THR A 130 16.16 -12.88 4.13
C THR A 130 15.19 -13.23 5.26
N PHE A 131 15.66 -13.92 6.31
CA PHE A 131 14.87 -14.23 7.51
C PHE A 131 14.50 -12.96 8.30
N ASN A 132 15.47 -12.07 8.55
CA ASN A 132 15.21 -10.79 9.23
C ASN A 132 14.26 -9.86 8.45
N ARG A 133 14.31 -9.88 7.11
CA ARG A 133 13.37 -9.10 6.27
C ARG A 133 11.91 -9.56 6.41
N ARG A 134 11.67 -10.87 6.47
CA ARG A 134 10.32 -11.44 6.69
C ARG A 134 9.78 -11.08 8.08
N VAL A 135 10.64 -11.09 9.09
CA VAL A 135 10.33 -10.65 10.46
C VAL A 135 10.00 -9.15 10.53
N MET A 136 10.74 -8.29 9.82
CA MET A 136 10.48 -6.85 9.76
C MET A 136 9.10 -6.53 9.18
N ILE A 137 8.69 -7.21 8.11
CA ILE A 137 7.37 -7.03 7.49
C ILE A 137 6.25 -7.41 8.46
N ILE A 138 6.39 -8.53 9.18
CA ILE A 138 5.41 -8.95 10.20
C ILE A 138 5.33 -7.92 11.34
N ASN A 139 6.45 -7.34 11.75
CA ASN A 139 6.48 -6.29 12.76
C ASN A 139 5.83 -4.99 12.25
N LEU A 140 5.98 -4.62 10.98
CA LEU A 140 5.25 -3.50 10.36
C LEU A 140 3.74 -3.76 10.30
N LEU A 141 3.31 -4.98 9.97
CA LEU A 141 1.89 -5.35 9.92
C LEU A 141 1.20 -5.23 11.30
N ARG A 142 1.93 -5.43 12.41
CA ARG A 142 1.41 -5.15 13.76
C ARG A 142 1.10 -3.66 13.97
N LYS A 143 1.89 -2.76 13.36
CA LYS A 143 1.73 -1.31 13.47
C LYS A 143 0.56 -0.78 12.63
N VAL A 144 0.10 -1.55 11.63
CA VAL A 144 -1.16 -1.27 10.92
C VAL A 144 -2.37 -1.27 11.87
N ARG A 145 -2.26 -1.86 13.07
CA ARG A 145 -3.29 -1.71 14.13
C ARG A 145 -3.47 -0.25 14.59
N LEU A 146 -2.45 0.61 14.52
CA LEU A 146 -2.54 2.04 14.86
C LEU A 146 -3.53 2.80 13.99
N VAL A 147 -3.67 2.42 12.73
CA VAL A 147 -4.62 2.99 11.76
C VAL A 147 -6.06 2.95 12.30
N ARG A 148 -6.36 2.02 13.21
CA ARG A 148 -7.69 1.85 13.83
C ARG A 148 -7.91 2.76 15.03
N TYR A 149 -6.85 3.18 15.72
CA TYR A 149 -6.93 4.12 16.85
C TYR A 149 -6.96 5.57 16.36
N ILE A 150 -6.38 5.82 15.19
CA ILE A 150 -6.42 7.10 14.52
C ILE A 150 -7.78 7.24 13.81
N ARG A 151 -8.73 7.90 14.50
CA ARG A 151 -10.09 8.17 13.97
C ARG A 151 -10.10 8.68 12.51
N PRO A 152 -9.26 9.66 12.08
CA PRO A 152 -9.28 10.13 10.69
C PRO A 152 -8.89 9.05 9.68
N LEU A 153 -7.96 8.16 10.01
CA LEU A 153 -7.57 7.06 9.12
C LEU A 153 -8.70 6.03 8.94
N LYS A 154 -9.51 5.78 9.97
CA LYS A 154 -10.69 4.92 9.85
C LYS A 154 -11.68 5.47 8.81
N TYR A 155 -11.99 6.76 8.85
CA TYR A 155 -12.91 7.37 7.89
C TYR A 155 -12.31 7.40 6.48
N PHE A 156 -11.02 7.62 6.36
CA PHE A 156 -10.30 7.55 5.08
C PHE A 156 -10.37 6.16 4.44
N VAL A 157 -10.08 5.09 5.21
CA VAL A 157 -10.18 3.71 4.72
C VAL A 157 -11.61 3.35 4.32
N LEU A 158 -12.61 3.77 5.11
CA LEU A 158 -14.01 3.56 4.75
C LEU A 158 -14.39 4.32 3.48
N SER A 159 -13.87 5.54 3.29
CA SER A 159 -14.06 6.31 2.07
C SER A 159 -13.47 5.59 0.85
N LEU A 160 -12.25 5.06 0.95
CA LEU A 160 -11.62 4.26 -0.12
C LEU A 160 -12.44 3.03 -0.50
N ILE A 161 -13.00 2.32 0.49
CA ILE A 161 -13.86 1.16 0.23
C ILE A 161 -15.17 1.59 -0.42
N ALA A 162 -15.74 2.72 0.00
CA ALA A 162 -16.95 3.30 -0.60
C ALA A 162 -16.71 3.83 -2.03
N SER A 163 -15.48 4.26 -2.34
CA SER A 163 -15.07 4.74 -3.66
C SER A 163 -14.41 3.67 -4.53
N LYS A 164 -14.42 2.39 -4.11
CA LYS A 164 -13.72 1.30 -4.82
C LYS A 164 -13.97 1.25 -6.33
N ARG A 165 -15.20 1.51 -6.80
CA ARG A 165 -15.53 1.48 -8.24
C ARG A 165 -14.82 2.58 -9.02
N GLU A 166 -14.63 3.73 -8.40
CA GLU A 166 -14.00 4.90 -9.02
C GLU A 166 -12.48 4.75 -9.00
N VAL A 167 -11.94 4.26 -7.89
CA VAL A 167 -10.51 3.89 -7.79
C VAL A 167 -10.15 2.80 -8.80
N ILE A 168 -10.97 1.75 -8.94
CA ILE A 168 -10.73 0.71 -9.95
C ILE A 168 -10.74 1.30 -11.36
N ARG A 169 -11.71 2.18 -11.68
CA ARG A 169 -11.79 2.82 -13.00
C ARG A 169 -10.55 3.67 -13.29
N LEU A 170 -10.06 4.42 -12.31
CA LEU A 170 -8.82 5.17 -12.42
C LEU A 170 -7.62 4.25 -12.67
N VAL A 171 -7.46 3.19 -11.88
CA VAL A 171 -6.33 2.27 -12.01
C VAL A 171 -6.33 1.64 -13.41
N VAL A 172 -7.50 1.22 -13.90
CA VAL A 172 -7.64 0.71 -15.27
C VAL A 172 -7.27 1.77 -16.30
N LEU A 173 -7.70 3.03 -16.12
CA LEU A 173 -7.33 4.14 -17.01
C LEU A 173 -5.82 4.40 -17.03
N ILE A 174 -5.18 4.44 -15.86
CA ILE A 174 -3.73 4.64 -15.74
C ILE A 174 -2.98 3.47 -16.40
N LEU A 175 -3.39 2.23 -16.15
CA LEU A 175 -2.80 1.05 -16.78
C LEU A 175 -2.99 1.07 -18.30
N PHE A 176 -4.13 1.52 -18.79
CA PHE A 176 -4.39 1.68 -20.22
C PHE A 176 -3.47 2.73 -20.85
N ILE A 177 -3.32 3.89 -20.21
CA ILE A 177 -2.38 4.94 -20.64
C ILE A 177 -0.95 4.41 -20.67
N ILE A 178 -0.54 3.68 -19.63
CA ILE A 178 0.80 3.08 -19.56
C ILE A 178 1.01 2.05 -20.67
N ALA A 179 0.03 1.18 -20.90
CA ALA A 179 0.09 0.14 -21.92
C ALA A 179 0.17 0.71 -23.36
N PHE A 180 -0.33 1.92 -23.60
CA PHE A 180 -0.24 2.58 -24.90
C PHE A 180 1.02 3.43 -25.06
N LEU A 181 1.34 4.27 -24.07
CA LEU A 181 2.44 5.22 -24.16
C LEU A 181 3.81 4.56 -24.01
N ALA A 182 3.97 3.50 -23.20
CA ALA A 182 5.27 2.86 -23.01
C ALA A 182 5.79 2.19 -24.29
N PRO A 183 5.00 1.36 -25.01
CA PRO A 183 5.41 0.84 -26.31
C PRO A 183 5.64 1.94 -27.35
N LEU A 184 4.83 3.01 -27.34
CA LEU A 184 5.01 4.14 -28.25
C LEU A 184 6.38 4.81 -28.04
N ILE A 185 6.72 5.16 -26.80
CA ILE A 185 8.03 5.73 -26.44
C ILE A 185 9.16 4.77 -26.82
N PHE A 186 8.99 3.47 -26.55
CA PHE A 186 9.98 2.45 -26.90
C PHE A 186 10.26 2.39 -28.41
N ILE A 187 9.23 2.43 -29.25
CA ILE A 187 9.36 2.42 -30.71
C ILE A 187 10.11 3.67 -31.19
N ILE A 188 9.75 4.85 -30.68
CA ILE A 188 10.39 6.12 -31.04
C ILE A 188 11.87 6.13 -30.64
N GLU A 189 12.20 5.65 -29.45
CA GLU A 189 13.59 5.55 -28.98
C GLU A 189 14.38 4.52 -29.78
N SER A 190 13.79 3.36 -30.08
CA SER A 190 14.46 2.32 -30.87
C SER A 190 14.82 2.82 -32.27
N PHE A 191 13.91 3.58 -32.90
CA PHE A 191 14.15 4.21 -34.18
C PHE A 191 15.28 5.25 -34.10
N TYR A 192 15.25 6.11 -33.08
CA TYR A 192 16.28 7.13 -32.86
C TYR A 192 17.68 6.52 -32.62
N ILE A 193 17.76 5.44 -31.85
CA ILE A 193 19.01 4.72 -31.59
C ILE A 193 19.56 4.08 -32.87
N TYR A 194 18.69 3.49 -33.70
CA TYR A 194 19.09 2.89 -34.98
C TYR A 194 19.71 3.92 -35.93
N GLU A 195 19.11 5.11 -36.05
CA GLU A 195 19.65 6.22 -36.84
C GLU A 195 21.00 6.72 -36.29
N CYS A 196 21.10 6.92 -34.97
CA CYS A 196 22.32 7.43 -34.35
C CYS A 196 23.48 6.42 -34.39
N SER A 197 23.21 5.13 -34.25
CA SER A 197 24.22 4.07 -34.30
C SER A 197 24.91 3.98 -35.67
N SER A 198 24.30 4.54 -36.72
CA SER A 198 24.88 4.59 -38.06
C SER A 198 25.89 5.72 -38.25
N SER A 199 25.92 6.72 -37.36
CA SER A 199 26.70 7.95 -37.56
C SER A 199 27.77 8.24 -36.50
N THR A 200 27.73 7.66 -35.29
CA THR A 200 28.83 7.74 -34.28
C THR A 200 28.47 6.90 -33.04
N HIS A 201 29.47 6.57 -32.19
CA HIS A 201 29.33 5.84 -30.93
C HIS A 201 28.08 6.25 -30.13
N VAL A 202 27.22 5.27 -29.82
CA VAL A 202 25.97 5.45 -29.04
C VAL A 202 26.30 6.08 -27.69
N PRO A 203 25.91 7.34 -27.44
CA PRO A 203 26.23 8.00 -26.19
C PRO A 203 25.21 7.55 -25.14
N ASN A 204 25.73 7.18 -23.97
CA ASN A 204 25.02 6.86 -22.73
C ASN A 204 24.50 5.42 -22.54
N THR A 205 24.84 4.87 -21.37
CA THR A 205 24.29 3.64 -20.79
C THR A 205 22.90 3.85 -20.16
N ARG A 206 22.39 5.08 -20.13
CA ARG A 206 21.16 5.50 -19.42
C ARG A 206 19.93 5.72 -20.32
N CYS A 207 19.99 5.28 -21.57
CA CYS A 207 18.84 5.37 -22.50
C CYS A 207 17.88 4.17 -22.33
N ILE A 208 16.64 4.34 -22.79
CA ILE A 208 15.65 3.26 -22.87
C ILE A 208 16.12 2.24 -23.92
N ARG A 209 16.40 1.00 -23.51
CA ARG A 209 16.89 -0.08 -24.41
C ARG A 209 15.92 -1.24 -24.53
N THR A 210 15.15 -1.50 -23.49
CA THR A 210 14.15 -2.58 -23.48
C THR A 210 12.76 -2.02 -23.29
N ILE A 211 11.74 -2.81 -23.65
CA ILE A 211 10.34 -2.44 -23.42
C ILE A 211 10.06 -2.26 -21.91
N SER A 212 10.70 -3.06 -21.05
CA SER A 212 10.59 -2.96 -19.59
C SER A 212 11.13 -1.63 -19.07
N ASP A 213 12.21 -1.12 -19.64
CA ASP A 213 12.77 0.20 -19.31
C ASP A 213 11.77 1.33 -19.64
N ALA A 214 11.04 1.20 -20.76
CA ALA A 214 10.01 2.16 -21.13
C ALA A 214 8.81 2.14 -20.17
N PHE A 215 8.37 0.95 -19.73
CA PHE A 215 7.34 0.82 -18.69
C PHE A 215 7.79 1.43 -17.36
N TYR A 216 9.02 1.11 -16.93
CA TYR A 216 9.61 1.66 -15.72
C TYR A 216 9.68 3.19 -15.77
N TYR A 217 10.25 3.74 -16.84
CA TYR A 217 10.31 5.19 -17.06
C TYR A 217 8.92 5.83 -17.01
N LEU A 218 7.94 5.27 -17.73
CA LEU A 218 6.61 5.86 -17.80
C LEU A 218 5.87 5.81 -16.45
N ILE A 219 6.01 4.73 -15.68
CA ILE A 219 5.46 4.63 -14.32
C ILE A 219 6.06 5.73 -13.44
N LEU A 220 7.36 6.00 -13.53
CA LEU A 220 8.03 7.05 -12.75
C LEU A 220 7.58 8.46 -13.15
N ILE A 221 7.34 8.71 -14.44
CA ILE A 221 6.86 10.02 -14.90
C ILE A 221 5.40 10.25 -14.48
N ILE A 222 4.52 9.27 -14.67
CA ILE A 222 3.10 9.38 -14.25
C ILE A 222 2.96 9.48 -12.73
N SER A 223 3.84 8.82 -11.98
CA SER A 223 3.89 8.94 -10.51
C SER A 223 4.62 10.19 -10.03
N THR A 224 5.13 11.03 -10.93
CA THR A 224 5.90 12.26 -10.65
C THR A 224 7.20 12.04 -9.87
N VAL A 225 7.68 10.80 -9.77
CA VAL A 225 8.92 10.46 -9.05
C VAL A 225 10.15 10.83 -9.88
N GLY A 226 10.20 10.39 -11.14
CA GLY A 226 11.22 10.79 -12.12
C GLY A 226 12.69 10.65 -11.66
N TYR A 227 13.15 9.46 -11.28
CA TYR A 227 14.52 9.24 -10.80
C TYR A 227 15.63 9.67 -11.79
N GLY A 228 15.37 9.62 -13.10
CA GLY A 228 16.30 10.06 -14.14
C GLY A 228 17.47 9.10 -14.41
N ASP A 229 17.40 7.88 -13.88
CA ASP A 229 18.32 6.77 -14.15
C ASP A 229 18.17 6.20 -15.56
N VAL A 230 16.94 6.20 -16.08
CA VAL A 230 16.59 5.88 -17.46
C VAL A 230 15.75 7.02 -18.03
N TYR A 231 16.05 7.47 -19.24
CA TYR A 231 15.27 8.53 -19.90
C TYR A 231 15.35 8.47 -21.44
N PRO A 232 14.32 8.98 -22.14
CA PRO A 232 14.31 9.06 -23.60
C PRO A 232 15.33 10.09 -24.12
N MET A 233 16.04 9.75 -25.19
CA MET A 233 16.97 10.65 -25.86
C MET A 233 16.31 11.38 -27.04
N SER A 234 15.33 10.75 -27.69
CA SER A 234 14.60 11.32 -28.82
C SER A 234 13.83 12.57 -28.41
N HIS A 235 13.93 13.62 -29.22
CA HIS A 235 13.17 14.86 -29.03
C HIS A 235 11.65 14.61 -29.01
N LEU A 236 11.17 13.67 -29.83
CA LEU A 236 9.76 13.34 -29.94
C LEU A 236 9.26 12.59 -28.69
N ALA A 237 10.03 11.60 -28.21
CA ALA A 237 9.69 10.89 -26.97
C ALA A 237 9.72 11.81 -25.74
N ARG A 238 10.67 12.76 -25.69
CA ARG A 238 10.70 13.82 -24.67
C ARG A 238 9.48 14.72 -24.74
N PHE A 239 9.04 15.10 -25.93
CA PHE A 239 7.82 15.90 -26.11
C PHE A 239 6.57 15.19 -25.57
N ILE A 240 6.41 13.90 -25.88
CA ILE A 240 5.32 13.08 -25.33
C ILE A 240 5.40 13.04 -23.80
N ALA A 241 6.58 12.84 -23.23
CA ALA A 241 6.76 12.82 -21.77
C ALA A 241 6.43 14.17 -21.11
N MET A 242 6.79 15.29 -21.76
CA MET A 242 6.45 16.64 -21.28
C MET A 242 4.94 16.87 -21.23
N LEU A 243 4.18 16.38 -22.21
CA LEU A 243 2.71 16.46 -22.21
C LEU A 243 2.07 15.49 -21.22
N ALA A 244 2.61 14.27 -21.10
CA ALA A 244 2.07 13.24 -20.23
C ALA A 244 2.20 13.59 -18.74
N SER A 245 3.26 14.29 -18.35
CA SER A 245 3.53 14.69 -16.96
C SER A 245 2.37 15.50 -16.33
N PRO A 246 1.96 16.68 -16.84
CA PRO A 246 0.85 17.44 -16.27
C PRO A 246 -0.50 16.74 -16.42
N LEU A 247 -0.74 16.02 -17.53
CA LEU A 247 -1.98 15.27 -17.74
C LEU A 247 -2.18 14.17 -16.69
N SER A 248 -1.10 13.53 -16.24
CA SER A 248 -1.17 12.51 -15.19
C SER A 248 -1.73 13.08 -13.87
N ILE A 249 -1.28 14.28 -13.48
CA ILE A 249 -1.73 14.97 -12.27
C ILE A 249 -3.21 15.34 -12.37
N MET A 250 -3.66 15.81 -13.55
CA MET A 250 -5.07 16.10 -13.81
C MET A 250 -5.95 14.85 -13.64
N ILE A 251 -5.51 13.71 -14.18
CA ILE A 251 -6.23 12.44 -14.08
C ILE A 251 -6.31 11.96 -12.62
N LEU A 252 -5.21 12.09 -11.86
CA LEU A 252 -5.17 11.72 -10.44
C LEU A 252 -6.09 12.58 -9.57
N SER A 253 -6.37 13.83 -9.96
CA SER A 253 -7.23 14.75 -9.19
C SER A 253 -8.69 14.29 -9.09
N ILE A 254 -9.22 13.69 -10.16
CA ILE A 254 -10.63 13.22 -10.24
C ILE A 254 -11.01 12.26 -9.09
N PRO A 255 -10.32 11.12 -8.89
CA PRO A 255 -10.62 10.17 -7.82
C PRO A 255 -10.31 10.73 -6.44
N LEU A 256 -9.28 11.58 -6.32
CA LEU A 256 -8.93 12.26 -5.07
C LEU A 256 -10.11 13.11 -4.58
N SER A 257 -10.73 13.87 -5.47
CA SER A 257 -11.93 14.65 -5.17
C SER A 257 -13.10 13.77 -4.70
N SER A 258 -13.35 12.64 -5.37
CA SER A 258 -14.41 11.72 -4.95
C SER A 258 -14.15 10.99 -3.63
N ILE A 259 -12.90 10.59 -3.37
CA ILE A 259 -12.50 10.02 -2.08
C ILE A 259 -12.70 11.08 -0.98
N TYR A 260 -12.36 12.34 -1.28
CA TYR A 260 -12.51 13.43 -0.33
C TYR A 260 -13.98 13.74 -0.01
N SER A 261 -14.86 13.79 -1.02
CA SER A 261 -16.29 14.04 -0.81
C SER A 261 -16.93 12.94 0.06
N LYS A 262 -16.65 11.67 -0.24
CA LYS A 262 -17.11 10.53 0.58
C LYS A 262 -16.54 10.54 1.99
N TYR A 263 -15.30 11.00 2.16
CA TYR A 263 -14.70 11.15 3.48
C TYR A 263 -15.45 12.18 4.33
N ILE A 264 -15.80 13.33 3.76
CA ILE A 264 -16.60 14.37 4.44
C ILE A 264 -17.97 13.81 4.82
N SER A 265 -18.71 13.23 3.87
CA SER A 265 -20.05 12.70 4.14
C SER A 265 -20.05 11.63 5.22
N LEU A 266 -19.06 10.72 5.20
CA LEU A 266 -18.92 9.73 6.27
C LEU A 266 -18.66 10.39 7.62
N ARG A 267 -17.75 11.36 7.68
CA ARG A 267 -17.44 12.08 8.91
C ARG A 267 -18.67 12.78 9.49
N GLU A 268 -19.46 13.43 8.65
CA GLU A 268 -20.71 14.11 9.04
C GLU A 268 -21.74 13.12 9.57
N ILE A 269 -21.99 12.00 8.88
CA ILE A 269 -22.91 10.95 9.35
C ILE A 269 -22.51 10.44 10.73
N TYR A 270 -21.21 10.18 10.95
CA TYR A 270 -20.73 9.72 12.25
C TYR A 270 -20.85 10.80 13.34
N GLN A 271 -20.70 12.08 13.00
CA GLN A 271 -20.92 13.18 13.95
C GLN A 271 -22.40 13.30 14.31
N MET A 272 -23.31 13.21 13.34
CA MET A 272 -24.74 13.25 13.58
C MET A 272 -25.20 12.07 14.46
N GLN A 273 -24.63 10.87 14.28
CA GLN A 273 -24.95 9.71 15.12
C GLN A 273 -24.59 9.88 16.60
N LEU A 274 -23.58 10.71 16.90
CA LEU A 274 -23.20 11.03 18.28
C LEU A 274 -24.16 12.04 18.92
N VAL A 275 -24.78 12.91 18.12
CA VAL A 275 -25.68 13.96 18.61
C VAL A 275 -27.14 13.46 18.67
N MET A 276 -27.62 12.70 17.67
CA MET A 276 -28.99 12.16 17.63
C MET A 276 -29.04 10.74 17.02
N PRO A 277 -28.99 9.67 17.84
CA PRO A 277 -28.87 8.29 17.33
C PRO A 277 -30.14 7.77 16.62
N GLU A 278 -31.32 8.21 17.04
CA GLU A 278 -32.59 7.76 16.46
C GLU A 278 -32.88 8.45 15.12
N ASN A 279 -32.52 9.73 15.02
CA ASN A 279 -32.83 10.55 13.87
C ASN A 279 -31.96 10.24 12.63
N VAL A 280 -30.71 9.83 12.84
CA VAL A 280 -29.84 9.48 11.70
C VAL A 280 -30.28 8.20 11.00
N ARG A 281 -30.98 7.30 11.70
CA ARG A 281 -31.43 6.04 11.11
C ARG A 281 -32.50 6.26 10.04
N TYR A 282 -33.39 7.25 10.23
CA TYR A 282 -34.37 7.62 9.20
C TYR A 282 -33.69 8.33 8.03
N LEU A 283 -32.71 9.21 8.26
CA LEU A 283 -31.98 9.92 7.19
C LEU A 283 -31.24 8.94 6.27
N ILE A 284 -30.51 7.97 6.84
CA ILE A 284 -29.79 6.95 6.06
C ILE A 284 -30.77 6.05 5.29
N TYR A 285 -31.93 5.76 5.88
CA TYR A 285 -32.97 4.96 5.23
C TYR A 285 -33.57 5.70 4.03
N ASP A 286 -33.84 6.99 4.17
CA ASP A 286 -34.44 7.80 3.11
C ASP A 286 -33.45 8.07 1.97
N ASP A 287 -32.19 8.37 2.28
CA ASP A 287 -31.13 8.58 1.28
C ASP A 287 -30.90 7.31 0.41
N LYS A 288 -30.88 6.13 1.04
CA LYS A 288 -30.83 4.85 0.31
C LYS A 288 -32.06 4.63 -0.56
N LYS A 289 -33.24 5.06 -0.13
CA LYS A 289 -34.49 4.93 -0.88
C LYS A 289 -34.50 5.88 -2.09
N CYS A 290 -33.97 7.09 -1.94
CA CYS A 290 -33.80 8.05 -3.03
C CYS A 290 -32.77 7.57 -4.05
N ALA A 291 -31.56 7.17 -3.64
CA ALA A 291 -30.53 6.66 -4.56
C ALA A 291 -30.99 5.45 -5.38
N LYS A 292 -31.81 4.57 -4.78
CA LYS A 292 -32.38 3.40 -5.47
C LYS A 292 -33.47 3.80 -6.47
N ARG A 293 -34.16 4.92 -6.24
CA ARG A 293 -35.15 5.51 -7.14
C ARG A 293 -34.47 6.15 -8.35
N ASP A 294 -33.40 6.91 -8.13
CA ASP A 294 -32.64 7.59 -9.18
C ASP A 294 -31.98 6.58 -10.13
N HIS A 295 -31.39 5.51 -9.59
CA HIS A 295 -30.86 4.43 -10.42
C HIS A 295 -31.95 3.71 -11.24
N LYS A 296 -33.20 3.65 -10.73
CA LYS A 296 -34.32 3.06 -11.47
C LYS A 296 -34.80 3.98 -12.60
N LEU A 297 -34.85 5.29 -12.35
CA LEU A 297 -35.14 6.32 -13.35
C LEU A 297 -34.11 6.32 -14.47
N GLN A 298 -32.82 6.36 -14.13
CA GLN A 298 -31.73 6.34 -15.11
C GLN A 298 -31.73 5.06 -15.96
N LYS A 299 -32.10 3.91 -15.37
CA LYS A 299 -32.26 2.66 -16.12
C LYS A 299 -33.43 2.72 -17.11
N ASN A 300 -34.55 3.33 -16.71
CA ASN A 300 -35.72 3.46 -17.57
C ASN A 300 -35.46 4.42 -18.75
N GLU A 301 -34.74 5.53 -18.52
CA GLU A 301 -34.32 6.43 -19.60
C GLU A 301 -33.44 5.74 -20.64
N ILE A 302 -32.47 4.92 -20.21
CA ILE A 302 -31.61 4.16 -21.13
C ILE A 302 -32.44 3.17 -21.97
N ILE A 303 -33.43 2.50 -21.36
CA ILE A 303 -34.31 1.57 -22.07
C ILE A 303 -35.13 2.31 -23.13
N ASP A 304 -35.70 3.47 -22.78
CA ASP A 304 -36.52 4.27 -23.70
C ASP A 304 -35.68 4.79 -24.89
N VAL A 305 -34.46 5.27 -24.63
CA VAL A 305 -33.51 5.65 -25.69
C VAL A 305 -33.15 4.46 -26.58
N THR A 306 -32.96 3.28 -26.01
CA THR A 306 -32.63 2.05 -26.76
C THR A 306 -33.81 1.62 -27.65
N GLU A 307 -35.05 1.70 -27.16
CA GLU A 307 -36.24 1.42 -27.95
C GLU A 307 -36.46 2.47 -29.06
N GLN A 308 -36.17 3.74 -28.78
CA GLN A 308 -36.20 4.81 -29.79
C GLN A 308 -35.25 4.52 -30.96
N ILE A 309 -34.01 4.13 -30.66
CA ILE A 309 -33.01 3.75 -31.66
C ILE A 309 -33.47 2.52 -32.45
N HIS A 310 -34.00 1.51 -31.77
CA HIS A 310 -34.51 0.30 -32.43
C HIS A 310 -35.67 0.60 -33.39
N ARG A 311 -36.61 1.48 -32.98
CA ARG A 311 -37.71 1.95 -33.84
C ARG A 311 -37.20 2.70 -35.07
N ASN A 312 -36.20 3.56 -34.91
CA ASN A 312 -35.60 4.31 -36.02
C ASN A 312 -34.85 3.41 -37.00
N LEU A 313 -34.08 2.44 -36.49
CA LEU A 313 -33.41 1.43 -37.33
C LEU A 313 -34.41 0.56 -38.11
N LYS A 314 -35.54 0.21 -37.49
CA LYS A 314 -36.59 -0.56 -38.16
C LYS A 314 -37.26 0.24 -39.29
N ARG A 315 -37.42 1.56 -39.14
CA ARG A 315 -37.92 2.44 -40.21
C ARG A 315 -36.92 2.58 -41.36
N LEU A 316 -35.63 2.68 -41.07
CA LEU A 316 -34.58 2.78 -42.10
C LEU A 316 -34.37 1.49 -42.91
N ARG A 317 -34.86 0.34 -42.43
CA ARG A 317 -34.76 -0.96 -43.13
C ARG A 317 -35.90 -1.24 -44.11
N ILE A 318 -36.96 -0.43 -44.07
CA ILE A 318 -38.18 -0.60 -44.87
C ILE A 318 -38.20 0.36 -46.07
N ASN A 319 -37.32 1.37 -46.09
CA ASN A 319 -37.02 2.21 -47.25
C ASN A 319 -35.74 1.72 -47.94
#